data_AF-A0A6L8EV75-F1
#
_entry.id   AF-A0A6L8EV75-F1
#
_cell.length_a   1.000
_cell.length_b   1.000
_cell.length_c   1.000
_cell.angle_alpha   90.00
_cell.angle_beta   90.00
_cell.angle_gamma   90.00
#
_symmetry.space_group_name_H-M   'P 1'
#
loop_
_entity.id
_entity.type
_entity.pdbx_description
1 polymer ?
#
loop_
_entity_poly.entity_id
_entity_poly.type
_entity_poly.pdbx_seq_one_letter_code
_entity_poly.pdbx_strand_id
1 'polypeptide(L)'
;MKKLYLPSLRGIMGDWVYYPTLMKLKDIAERVKIAEEIYQSKTLSEMVQQEIKRKRGKEIKDYLLKHEQRFFNSLIVAIYEGDPSWHEITRLKSNNQLDSEDIPEDVVAGIGILSLNGEEELFTLDGQHRLIGIKEAVAEAPHLGEDELSIIFIAHRTDLDGMERTRRLFTTLNKNTVRVLKGETVALDEDDTMAITARRLVTENPMFMEDRILNNATDNVPQSNQTCLTTIGNLYDLLSILFTKVYVISKKKSLNDRKDELTKVRQPDHILDEHYQNACDYFKRLTDSFLPLQEFVNASDNSTVVKKYRHSEGGSVLFRPIGLQIVTEIIAELAEKYPLSECFKMISKLPTDLTQTPYNGVIWHPTQKNMLIKGKTRGRNLLLYMLNHFSGDADKLREDYAKAIGSEMEAVELPKKVF
;
A
#
# COMPACT_ATOMS: atom_id res chain seq x y z
N MET A 1 -32.00 -2.65 24.72
CA MET A 1 -31.54 -1.32 24.23
C MET A 1 -32.75 -0.45 23.90
N LYS A 2 -32.59 0.86 23.60
CA LYS A 2 -33.74 1.67 23.12
C LYS A 2 -34.13 1.25 21.70
N LYS A 3 -35.41 1.39 21.35
CA LYS A 3 -35.89 1.20 19.98
C LYS A 3 -35.20 2.18 19.03
N LEU A 4 -34.75 1.70 17.88
CA LEU A 4 -34.02 2.46 16.86
C LEU A 4 -34.84 2.47 15.56
N TYR A 5 -34.88 3.62 14.90
CA TYR A 5 -35.55 3.81 13.62
C TYR A 5 -34.53 4.32 12.62
N LEU A 6 -34.34 3.58 11.53
CA LEU A 6 -33.30 3.86 10.55
C LEU A 6 -33.97 4.13 9.21
N PRO A 7 -33.62 5.24 8.52
CA PRO A 7 -34.02 5.42 7.13
C PRO A 7 -33.38 4.30 6.32
N SER A 8 -34.17 3.66 5.46
CA SER A 8 -33.74 2.44 4.80
C SER A 8 -34.33 2.30 3.41
N LEU A 9 -33.57 1.64 2.56
CA LEU A 9 -34.08 1.05 1.33
C LEU A 9 -34.30 -0.45 1.54
N ARG A 10 -35.18 -1.06 0.73
CA ARG A 10 -35.35 -2.51 0.66
C ARG A 10 -34.88 -3.01 -0.70
N GLY A 11 -33.83 -3.81 -0.70
CA GLY A 11 -33.25 -4.41 -1.90
C GLY A 11 -33.42 -5.93 -1.93
N ILE A 12 -33.46 -6.48 -3.15
CA ILE A 12 -33.43 -7.93 -3.40
C ILE A 12 -32.30 -8.21 -4.39
N MET A 13 -31.39 -9.12 -4.04
CA MET A 13 -30.31 -9.59 -4.91
C MET A 13 -30.29 -11.12 -4.91
N GLY A 14 -30.69 -11.73 -6.03
CA GLY A 14 -30.97 -13.16 -6.07
C GLY A 14 -32.06 -13.50 -5.06
N ASP A 15 -31.73 -14.34 -4.09
CA ASP A 15 -32.62 -14.75 -3.01
C ASP A 15 -32.35 -14.02 -1.68
N TRP A 16 -31.49 -12.99 -1.67
CA TRP A 16 -31.19 -12.18 -0.50
C TRP A 16 -32.05 -10.93 -0.45
N VAL A 17 -32.74 -10.72 0.67
CA VAL A 17 -33.36 -9.44 1.01
C VAL A 17 -32.42 -8.69 1.93
N TYR A 18 -32.11 -7.44 1.58
CA TYR A 18 -31.18 -6.61 2.32
C TYR A 18 -31.69 -5.17 2.45
N TYR A 19 -31.19 -4.48 3.48
CA TYR A 19 -31.65 -3.17 3.89
C TYR A 19 -30.46 -2.22 4.08
N PRO A 20 -30.09 -1.44 3.05
CA PRO A 20 -29.15 -0.35 3.21
C PRO A 20 -29.77 0.75 4.09
N THR A 21 -29.03 1.18 5.10
CA THR A 21 -29.45 2.12 6.15
C THR A 21 -28.34 3.12 6.47
N LEU A 22 -28.69 4.25 7.06
CA LEU A 22 -27.73 5.16 7.70
C LEU A 22 -27.84 5.01 9.22
N MET A 23 -26.71 4.77 9.87
CA MET A 23 -26.66 4.54 11.32
C MET A 23 -25.52 5.35 11.94
N LYS A 24 -25.76 5.97 13.10
CA LYS A 24 -24.75 6.74 13.82
C LYS A 24 -23.64 5.84 14.35
N LEU A 25 -22.40 6.33 14.32
CA LEU A 25 -21.23 5.57 14.80
C LEU A 25 -21.38 5.15 16.27
N LYS A 26 -22.02 5.96 17.11
CA LYS A 26 -22.30 5.59 18.51
C LYS A 26 -23.23 4.38 18.63
N ASP A 27 -24.29 4.33 17.81
CA ASP A 27 -25.23 3.20 17.80
C ASP A 27 -24.55 1.96 17.23
N ILE A 28 -23.68 2.11 16.21
CA ILE A 28 -22.88 1.01 15.66
C ILE A 28 -21.95 0.44 16.74
N ALA A 29 -21.24 1.31 17.45
CA ALA A 29 -20.30 0.92 18.49
C ALA A 29 -20.98 0.18 19.66
N GLU A 30 -22.16 0.65 20.06
CA GLU A 30 -22.95 0.07 21.15
C GLU A 30 -23.62 -1.24 20.76
N ARG A 31 -24.23 -1.33 19.57
CA ARG A 31 -25.16 -2.40 19.22
C ARG A 31 -24.56 -3.52 18.39
N VAL A 32 -23.57 -3.21 17.53
CA VAL A 32 -23.04 -4.19 16.59
C VAL A 32 -21.90 -4.98 17.23
N LYS A 33 -22.01 -6.30 17.19
CA LYS A 33 -21.02 -7.26 17.68
C LYS A 33 -20.13 -7.75 16.54
N ILE A 34 -18.92 -8.17 16.89
CA ILE A 34 -18.06 -8.92 15.96
C ILE A 34 -18.69 -10.31 15.81
N ALA A 35 -18.68 -10.87 14.60
CA ALA A 35 -19.18 -12.22 14.33
C ALA A 35 -18.23 -13.29 14.92
N GLU A 36 -18.16 -13.34 16.26
CA GLU A 36 -17.36 -14.31 17.03
C GLU A 36 -18.10 -15.64 17.22
N GLU A 37 -19.44 -15.62 17.07
CA GLU A 37 -20.36 -16.71 17.44
C GLU A 37 -20.92 -17.53 16.27
N ILE A 38 -20.62 -17.16 15.02
CA ILE A 38 -21.06 -17.96 13.84
C ILE A 38 -20.32 -19.32 13.78
N TYR A 39 -19.22 -19.46 14.52
CA TYR A 39 -18.37 -20.65 14.54
C TYR A 39 -18.70 -21.55 15.74
N GLN A 40 -19.10 -22.79 15.46
CA GLN A 40 -19.52 -23.79 16.44
C GLN A 40 -18.40 -24.27 17.39
N SER A 41 -17.14 -23.86 17.20
CA SER A 41 -16.02 -24.28 18.05
C SER A 41 -15.23 -23.10 18.62
N LYS A 42 -14.92 -23.18 19.93
CA LYS A 42 -14.12 -22.19 20.67
C LYS A 42 -12.74 -21.97 20.03
N THR A 43 -12.10 -23.05 19.54
CA THR A 43 -10.77 -23.01 18.93
C THR A 43 -10.74 -22.25 17.59
N LEU A 44 -11.79 -22.36 16.76
CA LEU A 44 -11.86 -21.60 15.49
C LEU A 44 -12.13 -20.11 15.73
N SER A 45 -12.96 -19.79 16.72
CA SER A 45 -13.21 -18.40 17.15
C SER A 45 -11.91 -17.76 17.68
N GLU A 46 -11.13 -18.46 18.50
CA GLU A 46 -9.83 -17.98 19.02
C GLU A 46 -8.78 -17.70 17.93
N MET A 47 -8.72 -18.52 16.87
CA MET A 47 -7.80 -18.31 15.74
C MET A 47 -8.16 -17.06 14.93
N VAL A 48 -9.46 -16.86 14.64
CA VAL A 48 -9.96 -15.68 13.93
C VAL A 48 -9.74 -14.41 14.76
N GLN A 49 -9.97 -14.48 16.08
CA GLN A 49 -9.70 -13.37 17.00
C GLN A 49 -8.22 -12.96 17.05
N GLN A 50 -7.27 -13.90 16.96
CA GLN A 50 -5.84 -13.57 16.90
C GLN A 50 -5.46 -12.82 15.63
N GLU A 51 -6.08 -13.13 14.49
CA GLU A 51 -5.80 -12.46 13.22
C GLU A 51 -6.38 -11.04 13.19
N ILE A 52 -7.61 -10.88 13.68
CA ILE A 52 -8.33 -9.58 13.75
C ILE A 52 -7.61 -8.59 14.68
N LYS A 53 -7.20 -9.05 15.88
CA LYS A 53 -6.51 -8.20 16.87
C LYS A 53 -5.13 -7.74 16.43
N ARG A 54 -4.48 -8.44 15.50
CA ARG A 54 -3.05 -8.21 15.22
C ARG A 54 -2.74 -7.12 14.20
N LYS A 55 -3.65 -6.68 13.31
CA LYS A 55 -3.18 -5.83 12.18
C LYS A 55 -4.01 -4.66 11.63
N ARG A 56 -5.29 -4.41 11.96
CA ARG A 56 -6.05 -3.33 11.26
C ARG A 56 -7.00 -2.44 12.06
N GLY A 57 -7.43 -2.82 13.27
CA GLY A 57 -8.32 -1.96 14.09
C GLY A 57 -7.70 -0.60 14.40
N LYS A 58 -6.42 -0.59 14.77
CA LYS A 58 -5.64 0.63 15.05
C LYS A 58 -5.54 1.58 13.85
N GLU A 59 -5.44 1.06 12.63
CA GLU A 59 -5.32 1.89 11.43
C GLU A 59 -6.62 2.65 11.14
N ILE A 60 -7.78 1.98 11.27
CA ILE A 60 -9.08 2.62 11.09
C ILE A 60 -9.37 3.63 12.21
N LYS A 61 -9.01 3.29 13.45
CA LYS A 61 -9.11 4.22 14.58
C LYS A 61 -8.31 5.50 14.30
N ASP A 62 -7.02 5.34 13.95
CA ASP A 62 -6.14 6.46 13.63
C ASP A 62 -6.69 7.27 12.45
N TYR A 63 -7.25 6.60 11.44
CA TYR A 63 -7.87 7.27 10.29
C TYR A 63 -9.02 8.19 10.72
N LEU A 64 -9.97 7.65 11.49
CA LEU A 64 -11.13 8.39 12.03
C LEU A 64 -10.72 9.58 12.91
N LEU A 65 -9.65 9.44 13.70
CA LEU A 65 -9.19 10.47 14.63
C LEU A 65 -8.37 11.58 13.96
N LYS A 66 -7.60 11.25 12.92
CA LYS A 66 -6.61 12.16 12.33
C LYS A 66 -7.09 12.88 11.08
N HIS A 67 -8.10 12.35 10.40
CA HIS A 67 -8.58 12.89 9.12
C HIS A 67 -9.96 13.54 9.26
N GLU A 68 -10.10 14.73 8.68
CA GLU A 68 -11.41 15.38 8.56
C GLU A 68 -12.28 14.69 7.50
N GLN A 69 -11.65 14.23 6.41
CA GLN A 69 -12.30 13.47 5.35
C GLN A 69 -12.28 11.97 5.70
N ARG A 70 -13.27 11.53 6.48
CA ARG A 70 -13.26 10.21 7.14
C ARG A 70 -14.30 9.20 6.62
N PHE A 71 -14.67 9.30 5.35
CA PHE A 71 -15.63 8.38 4.71
C PHE A 71 -14.99 7.03 4.35
N PHE A 72 -15.69 5.93 4.60
CA PHE A 72 -15.29 4.60 4.13
C PHE A 72 -16.51 3.71 3.87
N ASN A 73 -16.27 2.56 3.23
CA ASN A 73 -17.31 1.63 2.78
C ASN A 73 -18.26 1.16 3.90
N SER A 74 -19.44 0.71 3.49
CA SER A 74 -20.48 0.18 4.37
C SER A 74 -20.06 -1.04 5.17
N LEU A 75 -20.61 -1.23 6.37
CA LEU A 75 -20.55 -2.52 7.07
C LEU A 75 -21.69 -3.42 6.57
N ILE A 76 -21.41 -4.71 6.43
CA ILE A 76 -22.46 -5.71 6.20
C ILE A 76 -22.77 -6.36 7.54
N VAL A 77 -24.02 -6.23 7.98
CA VAL A 77 -24.47 -6.66 9.31
C VAL A 77 -25.62 -7.65 9.16
N ALA A 78 -25.49 -8.82 9.78
CA ALA A 78 -26.59 -9.76 9.91
C ALA A 78 -27.43 -9.40 11.13
N ILE A 79 -28.76 -9.45 10.97
CA ILE A 79 -29.72 -9.33 12.06
C ILE A 79 -30.15 -10.74 12.47
N TYR A 80 -29.96 -11.07 13.74
CA TYR A 80 -30.38 -12.30 14.38
C TYR A 80 -31.42 -11.99 15.44
N GLU A 81 -32.43 -12.84 15.54
CA GLU A 81 -33.47 -12.72 16.57
C GLU A 81 -34.15 -11.34 16.58
N GLY A 82 -35.00 -11.09 17.57
CA GLY A 82 -35.84 -9.90 17.65
C GLY A 82 -36.92 -9.81 16.57
N ASP A 83 -37.60 -8.65 16.51
CA ASP A 83 -38.71 -8.37 15.59
C ASP A 83 -38.38 -7.16 14.70
N PRO A 84 -37.33 -7.27 13.85
CA PRO A 84 -36.97 -6.19 12.93
C PRO A 84 -38.12 -5.96 11.96
N SER A 85 -38.71 -4.78 12.02
CA SER A 85 -39.90 -4.44 11.25
C SER A 85 -39.58 -3.44 10.16
N TRP A 86 -39.98 -3.78 8.93
CA TRP A 86 -39.96 -2.87 7.80
C TRP A 86 -41.26 -2.05 7.76
N HIS A 87 -41.13 -0.73 7.73
CA HIS A 87 -42.24 0.20 7.61
C HIS A 87 -42.13 0.92 6.27
N GLU A 88 -42.93 0.49 5.30
CA GLU A 88 -43.00 1.13 3.98
C GLU A 88 -43.59 2.55 4.08
N ILE A 89 -42.98 3.49 3.38
CA ILE A 89 -43.50 4.86 3.30
C ILE A 89 -44.48 4.93 2.13
N THR A 90 -45.77 4.99 2.45
CA THR A 90 -46.85 5.02 1.46
C THR A 90 -47.19 6.41 0.94
N ARG A 91 -46.64 7.48 1.53
CA ARG A 91 -46.90 8.87 1.14
C ARG A 91 -45.61 9.69 1.16
N LEU A 92 -45.20 10.16 -0.01
CA LEU A 92 -44.08 11.08 -0.18
C LEU A 92 -44.63 12.49 -0.40
N LYS A 93 -44.07 13.47 0.32
CA LYS A 93 -44.27 14.89 0.04
C LYS A 93 -42.99 15.43 -0.59
N SER A 94 -43.07 15.81 -1.86
CA SER A 94 -41.95 16.49 -2.53
C SER A 94 -41.95 17.97 -2.18
N ASN A 95 -40.76 18.54 -2.00
CA ASN A 95 -40.61 19.97 -1.69
C ASN A 95 -40.64 20.87 -2.94
N ASN A 96 -40.46 20.34 -4.16
CA ASN A 96 -40.54 21.09 -5.42
C ASN A 96 -40.68 20.14 -6.64
N GLN A 97 -41.62 20.44 -7.55
CA GLN A 97 -41.74 19.98 -8.95
C GLN A 97 -41.86 18.47 -9.25
N LEU A 98 -41.92 17.60 -8.25
CA LEU A 98 -42.20 16.18 -8.43
C LEU A 98 -43.57 15.88 -7.82
N ASP A 99 -44.56 15.64 -8.67
CA ASP A 99 -45.84 15.12 -8.21
C ASP A 99 -45.63 13.67 -7.76
N SER A 100 -46.10 13.33 -6.56
CA SER A 100 -45.92 11.99 -5.98
C SER A 100 -46.54 10.88 -6.83
N GLU A 101 -47.45 11.23 -7.74
CA GLU A 101 -48.09 10.33 -8.71
C GLU A 101 -47.16 9.95 -9.87
N ASP A 102 -46.11 10.75 -10.14
CA ASP A 102 -45.13 10.47 -11.20
C ASP A 102 -44.02 9.51 -10.76
N ILE A 103 -43.95 9.18 -9.46
CA ILE A 103 -42.94 8.27 -8.92
C ILE A 103 -43.43 6.83 -9.08
N PRO A 104 -42.68 5.93 -9.75
CA PRO A 104 -43.06 4.53 -9.88
C PRO A 104 -43.34 3.86 -8.53
N GLU A 105 -44.41 3.07 -8.45
CA GLU A 105 -44.84 2.42 -7.20
C GLU A 105 -43.75 1.53 -6.59
N ASP A 106 -42.94 0.86 -7.42
CA ASP A 106 -41.83 0.01 -6.99
C ASP A 106 -40.69 0.81 -6.34
N VAL A 107 -40.46 2.05 -6.80
CA VAL A 107 -39.50 2.98 -6.18
C VAL A 107 -40.00 3.42 -4.81
N VAL A 108 -41.29 3.75 -4.69
CA VAL A 108 -41.91 4.14 -3.42
C VAL A 108 -41.89 2.99 -2.43
N ALA A 109 -42.27 1.77 -2.87
CA ALA A 109 -42.28 0.57 -2.05
C ALA A 109 -40.87 0.15 -1.56
N GLY A 110 -39.83 0.56 -2.29
CA GLY A 110 -38.44 0.36 -1.91
C GLY A 110 -37.97 1.27 -0.77
N ILE A 111 -38.72 2.33 -0.41
CA ILE A 111 -38.33 3.35 0.57
C ILE A 111 -39.10 3.13 1.87
N GLY A 112 -38.39 3.14 3.00
CA GLY A 112 -39.02 2.89 4.28
C GLY A 112 -38.17 3.21 5.49
N ILE A 113 -38.69 2.79 6.64
CA ILE A 113 -38.00 2.85 7.92
C ILE A 113 -37.79 1.43 8.41
N LEU A 114 -36.55 1.06 8.69
CA LEU A 114 -36.24 -0.17 9.41
C LEU A 114 -36.27 0.13 10.91
N SER A 115 -37.14 -0.55 11.66
CA SER A 115 -37.17 -0.42 13.12
C SER A 115 -36.58 -1.63 13.81
N LEU A 116 -35.64 -1.38 14.73
CA LEU A 116 -35.03 -2.40 15.60
C LEU A 116 -35.52 -2.17 17.03
N ASN A 117 -36.17 -3.16 17.62
CA ASN A 117 -36.77 -3.08 18.96
C ASN A 117 -35.72 -3.08 20.09
N GLY A 118 -34.48 -3.49 19.79
CA GLY A 118 -33.35 -3.52 20.71
C GLY A 118 -33.14 -4.87 21.41
N GLU A 119 -33.87 -5.91 20.99
CA GLU A 119 -33.68 -7.32 21.33
C GLU A 119 -32.92 -8.07 20.22
N GLU A 120 -32.76 -7.46 19.05
CA GLU A 120 -31.99 -8.05 17.96
C GLU A 120 -30.51 -8.17 18.30
N GLU A 121 -29.91 -9.26 17.88
CA GLU A 121 -28.47 -9.42 17.87
C GLU A 121 -27.89 -9.04 16.51
N LEU A 122 -27.02 -8.04 16.49
CA LEU A 122 -26.42 -7.50 15.27
C LEU A 122 -24.98 -7.95 15.17
N PHE A 123 -24.62 -8.67 14.10
CA PHE A 123 -23.26 -9.18 13.89
C PHE A 123 -22.66 -8.71 12.57
N THR A 124 -21.43 -8.19 12.61
CA THR A 124 -20.71 -7.78 11.40
C THR A 124 -20.22 -8.98 10.60
N LEU A 125 -20.77 -9.16 9.40
CA LEU A 125 -20.30 -10.12 8.39
C LEU A 125 -19.11 -9.59 7.59
N ASP A 126 -19.07 -8.30 7.27
CA ASP A 126 -17.92 -7.68 6.63
C ASP A 126 -17.62 -6.31 7.24
N GLY A 127 -16.32 -6.03 7.42
CA GLY A 127 -15.85 -4.81 8.06
C GLY A 127 -15.57 -4.95 9.56
N GLN A 128 -15.23 -6.14 10.06
CA GLN A 128 -14.92 -6.34 11.48
C GLN A 128 -13.80 -5.43 12.00
N HIS A 129 -12.73 -5.22 11.22
CA HIS A 129 -11.69 -4.25 11.57
C HIS A 129 -12.21 -2.81 11.64
N ARG A 130 -13.17 -2.45 10.78
CA ARG A 130 -13.82 -1.13 10.79
C ARG A 130 -14.68 -0.97 12.04
N LEU A 131 -15.46 -1.99 12.41
CA LEU A 131 -16.21 -1.99 13.66
C LEU A 131 -15.31 -1.77 14.87
N ILE A 132 -14.17 -2.47 14.95
CA ILE A 132 -13.20 -2.28 16.04
C ILE A 132 -12.67 -0.85 16.05
N GLY A 133 -12.23 -0.33 14.90
CA GLY A 133 -11.74 1.05 14.79
C GLY A 133 -12.79 2.08 15.19
N ILE A 134 -14.05 1.90 14.78
CA ILE A 134 -15.18 2.75 15.20
C ILE A 134 -15.37 2.70 16.72
N LYS A 135 -15.42 1.50 17.31
CA LYS A 135 -15.59 1.34 18.77
C LYS A 135 -14.48 2.05 19.55
N GLU A 136 -13.23 1.87 19.14
CA GLU A 136 -12.09 2.51 19.77
C GLU A 136 -12.06 4.03 19.55
N ALA A 137 -12.38 4.50 18.34
CA ALA A 137 -12.38 5.92 18.00
C ALA A 137 -13.51 6.68 18.72
N VAL A 138 -14.71 6.12 18.78
CA VAL A 138 -15.85 6.73 19.51
C VAL A 138 -15.59 6.73 21.02
N ALA A 139 -14.94 5.69 21.55
CA ALA A 139 -14.55 5.66 22.97
C ALA A 139 -13.51 6.74 23.32
N GLU A 140 -12.56 7.02 22.43
CA GLU A 140 -11.54 8.06 22.62
C GLU A 140 -12.06 9.48 22.34
N ALA A 141 -12.88 9.62 21.29
CA ALA A 141 -13.42 10.88 20.82
C ALA A 141 -14.95 10.78 20.60
N PRO A 142 -15.76 10.95 21.67
CA PRO A 142 -17.21 10.72 21.61
C PRO A 142 -17.97 11.55 20.57
N HIS A 143 -17.45 12.71 20.16
CA HIS A 143 -18.05 13.56 19.14
C HIS A 143 -18.13 12.88 17.76
N LEU A 144 -17.20 11.96 17.46
CA LEU A 144 -17.25 11.13 16.24
C LEU A 144 -18.50 10.23 16.21
N GLY A 145 -19.11 9.97 17.37
CA GLY A 145 -20.33 9.17 17.49
C GLY A 145 -21.54 9.76 16.76
N GLU A 146 -21.52 11.04 16.38
CA GLU A 146 -22.58 11.69 15.61
C GLU A 146 -22.46 11.51 14.10
N ASP A 147 -21.29 11.09 13.59
CA ASP A 147 -21.14 10.76 12.18
C ASP A 147 -22.03 9.56 11.82
N GLU A 148 -22.54 9.55 10.59
CA GLU A 148 -23.38 8.46 10.08
C GLU A 148 -22.59 7.60 9.10
N LEU A 149 -22.76 6.29 9.21
CA LEU A 149 -22.18 5.32 8.29
C LEU A 149 -23.30 4.53 7.60
N SER A 150 -23.09 4.22 6.33
CA SER A 150 -23.94 3.30 5.59
C SER A 150 -23.78 1.87 6.14
N ILE A 151 -24.88 1.23 6.51
CA ILE A 151 -24.94 -0.15 7.00
C ILE A 151 -25.88 -0.94 6.12
N ILE A 152 -25.43 -2.09 5.63
CA ILE A 152 -26.26 -3.01 4.86
C ILE A 152 -26.68 -4.15 5.79
N PHE A 153 -27.94 -4.13 6.22
CA PHE A 153 -28.50 -5.23 6.98
C PHE A 153 -28.93 -6.36 6.07
N ILE A 154 -28.64 -7.59 6.47
CA ILE A 154 -29.11 -8.80 5.81
C ILE A 154 -29.99 -9.56 6.77
N ALA A 155 -31.23 -9.82 6.36
CA ALA A 155 -32.14 -10.64 7.12
C ALA A 155 -31.62 -12.08 7.12
N HIS A 156 -31.33 -12.61 8.30
CA HIS A 156 -30.83 -13.96 8.48
C HIS A 156 -31.92 -14.89 8.99
N ARG A 157 -31.87 -16.16 8.57
CA ARG A 157 -32.67 -17.24 9.15
C ARG A 157 -31.79 -18.07 10.07
N THR A 158 -32.28 -18.36 11.27
CA THR A 158 -31.57 -19.10 12.31
C THR A 158 -31.61 -20.63 12.12
N ASP A 159 -32.18 -21.12 11.03
CA ASP A 159 -32.14 -22.53 10.67
C ASP A 159 -30.74 -22.96 10.19
N LEU A 160 -30.48 -24.27 10.19
CA LEU A 160 -29.17 -24.84 9.82
C LEU A 160 -28.75 -24.40 8.41
N ASP A 161 -29.69 -24.38 7.48
CA ASP A 161 -29.48 -23.94 6.09
C ASP A 161 -29.15 -22.44 6.02
N GLY A 162 -29.85 -21.60 6.78
CA GLY A 162 -29.58 -20.16 6.89
C GLY A 162 -28.19 -19.88 7.45
N MET A 163 -27.79 -20.59 8.52
CA MET A 163 -26.44 -20.49 9.08
C MET A 163 -25.35 -20.84 8.08
N GLU A 164 -25.49 -21.95 7.35
CA GLU A 164 -24.53 -22.33 6.31
C GLU A 164 -24.46 -21.27 5.21
N ARG A 165 -25.62 -20.76 4.79
CA ARG A 165 -25.74 -19.73 3.76
C ARG A 165 -25.03 -18.42 4.15
N THR A 166 -25.15 -17.98 5.40
CA THR A 166 -24.41 -16.79 5.89
C THR A 166 -22.91 -17.04 5.99
N ARG A 167 -22.45 -18.24 6.38
CA ARG A 167 -21.02 -18.58 6.35
C ARG A 167 -20.46 -18.55 4.92
N ARG A 168 -21.22 -19.05 3.94
CA ARG A 168 -20.85 -18.98 2.52
C ARG A 168 -20.76 -17.54 2.03
N LEU A 169 -21.71 -16.69 2.41
CA LEU A 169 -21.66 -15.25 2.09
C LEU A 169 -20.42 -14.59 2.69
N PHE A 170 -20.15 -14.84 3.98
CA PHE A 170 -18.96 -14.33 4.69
C PHE A 170 -17.65 -14.69 3.98
N THR A 171 -17.48 -15.97 3.63
CA THR A 171 -16.28 -16.45 2.94
C THR A 171 -16.16 -15.86 1.54
N THR A 172 -17.26 -15.72 0.80
CA THR A 172 -17.27 -15.15 -0.56
C THR A 172 -16.88 -13.68 -0.55
N LEU A 173 -17.42 -12.88 0.39
CA LEU A 173 -17.10 -11.46 0.51
C LEU A 173 -15.61 -11.23 0.81
N ASN A 174 -15.03 -12.03 1.70
CA ASN A 174 -13.61 -11.91 2.07
C ASN A 174 -12.65 -12.47 1.01
N LYS A 175 -13.06 -13.50 0.24
CA LYS A 175 -12.19 -14.15 -0.75
C LYS A 175 -12.01 -13.33 -2.03
N ASN A 176 -12.97 -12.47 -2.37
CA ASN A 176 -13.00 -11.74 -3.64
C ASN A 176 -12.38 -10.34 -3.60
N THR A 177 -11.87 -9.88 -2.45
CA THR A 177 -11.09 -8.63 -2.36
C THR A 177 -9.74 -8.79 -3.06
N VAL A 178 -9.70 -8.42 -4.35
CA VAL A 178 -8.45 -8.35 -5.12
C VAL A 178 -7.60 -7.20 -4.56
N ARG A 179 -6.31 -7.47 -4.32
CA ARG A 179 -5.36 -6.44 -3.86
C ARG A 179 -5.15 -5.41 -4.99
N VAL A 180 -5.40 -4.14 -4.69
CA VAL A 180 -5.09 -3.02 -5.60
C VAL A 180 -3.60 -3.03 -5.94
N LEU A 181 -3.25 -2.82 -7.21
CA LEU A 181 -1.86 -2.87 -7.66
C LEU A 181 -1.07 -1.71 -7.07
N LYS A 182 0.25 -1.92 -6.84
CA LYS A 182 1.13 -0.91 -6.24
C LYS A 182 1.16 0.39 -7.07
N GLY A 183 1.22 0.28 -8.40
CA GLY A 183 1.19 1.44 -9.30
C GLY A 183 -0.12 2.22 -9.26
N GLU A 184 -1.26 1.53 -9.18
CA GLU A 184 -2.60 2.15 -9.02
C GLU A 184 -2.73 2.85 -7.67
N THR A 185 -2.16 2.26 -6.62
CA THR A 185 -2.11 2.88 -5.28
C THR A 185 -1.30 4.18 -5.35
N VAL A 186 -0.09 4.14 -5.94
CA VAL A 186 0.74 5.35 -6.08
C VAL A 186 0.08 6.43 -6.93
N ALA A 187 -0.74 6.06 -7.92
CA ALA A 187 -1.46 7.02 -8.76
C ALA A 187 -2.61 7.75 -8.05
N LEU A 188 -3.17 7.18 -6.98
CA LEU A 188 -4.38 7.68 -6.33
C LEU A 188 -4.18 8.15 -4.87
N ASP A 189 -3.13 7.69 -4.20
CA ASP A 189 -2.94 7.92 -2.77
C ASP A 189 -2.51 9.36 -2.46
N GLU A 190 -3.44 10.17 -1.94
CA GLU A 190 -3.24 11.57 -1.56
C GLU A 190 -2.73 11.76 -0.11
N ASP A 191 -2.53 10.68 0.63
CA ASP A 191 -2.03 10.71 2.00
C ASP A 191 -0.55 10.28 2.10
N ASP A 192 -0.12 9.36 1.24
CA ASP A 192 1.23 8.82 1.24
C ASP A 192 2.24 9.80 0.60
N THR A 193 3.19 10.27 1.41
CA THR A 193 4.23 11.24 1.01
C THR A 193 5.08 10.74 -0.16
N MET A 194 5.40 9.43 -0.20
CA MET A 194 6.17 8.84 -1.30
C MET A 194 5.31 8.76 -2.57
N ALA A 195 4.02 8.44 -2.44
CA ALA A 195 3.10 8.41 -3.57
C ALA A 195 2.91 9.81 -4.18
N ILE A 196 2.63 10.81 -3.34
CA ILE A 196 2.52 12.22 -3.73
C ILE A 196 3.80 12.68 -4.42
N THR A 197 4.97 12.42 -3.82
CA THR A 197 6.25 12.84 -4.41
C THR A 197 6.55 12.12 -5.72
N ALA A 198 6.25 10.81 -5.84
CA ALA A 198 6.41 10.08 -7.08
C ALA A 198 5.54 10.66 -8.20
N ARG A 199 4.27 11.01 -7.90
CA ARG A 199 3.37 11.69 -8.86
C ARG A 199 3.93 13.04 -9.29
N ARG A 200 4.34 13.88 -8.34
CA ARG A 200 4.97 15.17 -8.65
C ARG A 200 6.23 15.02 -9.49
N LEU A 201 7.07 14.02 -9.24
CA LEU A 201 8.25 13.78 -10.08
C LEU A 201 7.87 13.46 -11.53
N VAL A 202 6.93 12.55 -11.76
CA VAL A 202 6.53 12.18 -13.15
C VAL A 202 5.74 13.28 -13.86
N THR A 203 5.15 14.23 -13.13
CA THR A 203 4.36 15.33 -13.70
C THR A 203 5.13 16.65 -13.82
N GLU A 204 6.10 16.93 -12.94
CA GLU A 204 6.77 18.23 -12.82
C GLU A 204 8.28 18.16 -13.13
N ASN A 205 8.92 16.99 -13.03
CA ASN A 205 10.37 16.86 -13.23
C ASN A 205 10.73 16.25 -14.60
N PRO A 206 11.45 16.98 -15.48
CA PRO A 206 11.81 16.51 -16.83
C PRO A 206 12.54 15.16 -16.89
N MET A 207 13.25 14.76 -15.83
CA MET A 207 13.92 13.46 -15.74
C MET A 207 12.95 12.26 -15.72
N PHE A 208 11.69 12.49 -15.32
CA PHE A 208 10.70 11.45 -15.05
C PHE A 208 9.43 11.55 -15.88
N MET A 209 9.27 12.65 -16.63
CA MET A 209 8.13 12.90 -17.52
C MET A 209 8.06 11.94 -18.71
N GLU A 210 6.95 12.01 -19.43
CA GLU A 210 6.70 11.25 -20.67
C GLU A 210 6.72 9.74 -20.41
N ASP A 211 7.47 8.98 -21.21
CA ASP A 211 7.60 7.53 -21.12
C ASP A 211 8.84 7.07 -20.35
N ARG A 212 9.49 7.99 -19.63
CA ARG A 212 10.70 7.73 -18.82
C ARG A 212 10.42 6.86 -17.59
N ILE A 213 9.17 6.78 -17.14
CA ILE A 213 8.73 5.94 -16.03
C ILE A 213 7.57 5.05 -16.46
N LEU A 214 7.75 3.74 -16.26
CA LEU A 214 6.74 2.74 -16.60
C LEU A 214 5.74 2.55 -15.45
N ASN A 215 4.44 2.70 -15.76
CA ASN A 215 3.39 2.22 -14.87
C ASN A 215 3.12 0.74 -15.15
N ASN A 216 3.50 -0.14 -14.22
CA ASN A 216 3.32 -1.58 -14.35
C ASN A 216 2.90 -2.19 -12.99
N ALA A 217 2.24 -3.35 -13.05
CA ALA A 217 1.81 -4.10 -11.87
C ALA A 217 2.98 -4.56 -10.99
N THR A 218 4.16 -4.73 -11.59
CA THR A 218 5.37 -5.17 -10.89
C THR A 218 6.48 -4.14 -11.02
N ASP A 219 7.44 -4.18 -10.11
CA ASP A 219 8.63 -3.31 -10.15
C ASP A 219 9.65 -3.72 -11.23
N ASN A 220 9.37 -4.79 -11.99
CA ASN A 220 10.19 -5.24 -13.10
C ASN A 220 9.86 -4.45 -14.37
N VAL A 221 10.92 -4.05 -15.08
CA VAL A 221 10.81 -3.48 -16.43
C VAL A 221 10.99 -4.60 -17.46
N PRO A 222 9.98 -4.88 -18.32
CA PRO A 222 10.11 -5.86 -19.39
C PRO A 222 11.20 -5.48 -20.39
N GLN A 223 11.86 -6.47 -20.99
CA GLN A 223 12.87 -6.23 -22.03
C GLN A 223 12.31 -5.51 -23.28
N SER A 224 11.02 -5.69 -23.56
CA SER A 224 10.33 -4.99 -24.65
C SER A 224 10.18 -3.50 -24.41
N ASN A 225 10.20 -3.04 -23.15
CA ASN A 225 10.20 -1.61 -22.87
C ASN A 225 11.62 -1.08 -23.06
N GLN A 226 11.76 -0.14 -24.00
CA GLN A 226 13.03 0.42 -24.39
C GLN A 226 13.11 1.92 -24.12
N THR A 227 12.21 2.51 -23.35
CA THR A 227 12.18 3.98 -23.17
C THR A 227 12.25 4.41 -21.70
N CYS A 228 11.70 3.61 -20.78
CA CYS A 228 11.73 3.96 -19.37
C CYS A 228 13.05 3.62 -18.68
N LEU A 229 13.44 4.41 -17.69
CA LEU A 229 14.53 4.11 -16.77
C LEU A 229 14.09 3.05 -15.74
N THR A 230 12.92 3.25 -15.14
CA THR A 230 12.39 2.40 -14.07
C THR A 230 10.86 2.43 -14.01
N THR A 231 10.25 1.77 -13.02
CA THR A 231 8.80 1.79 -12.80
C THR A 231 8.40 2.78 -11.73
N ILE A 232 7.13 3.21 -11.73
CA ILE A 232 6.58 4.07 -10.67
C ILE A 232 6.64 3.40 -9.29
N GLY A 233 6.42 2.08 -9.23
CA GLY A 233 6.52 1.30 -8.00
C GLY A 233 7.96 1.21 -7.48
N ASN A 234 8.96 1.14 -8.36
CA ASN A 234 10.36 1.19 -7.94
C ASN A 234 10.75 2.60 -7.50
N LEU A 235 10.29 3.65 -8.21
CA LEU A 235 10.49 5.04 -7.81
C LEU A 235 9.97 5.30 -6.40
N TYR A 236 8.76 4.80 -6.09
CA TYR A 236 8.20 4.82 -4.73
C TYR A 236 9.13 4.17 -3.69
N ASP A 237 9.71 3.00 -4.00
CA ASP A 237 10.64 2.33 -3.07
C ASP A 237 11.92 3.15 -2.84
N LEU A 238 12.45 3.80 -3.88
CA LEU A 238 13.60 4.69 -3.75
C LEU A 238 13.27 5.87 -2.83
N LEU A 239 12.12 6.54 -3.05
CA LEU A 239 11.65 7.63 -2.20
C LEU A 239 11.45 7.18 -0.75
N SER A 240 10.94 5.95 -0.55
CA SER A 240 10.80 5.38 0.79
C SER A 240 12.15 5.25 1.50
N ILE A 241 13.19 4.80 0.79
CA ILE A 241 14.56 4.76 1.35
C ILE A 241 15.06 6.18 1.64
N LEU A 242 14.88 7.12 0.71
CA LEU A 242 15.36 8.49 0.84
C LEU A 242 14.75 9.18 2.07
N PHE A 243 13.43 9.17 2.22
CA PHE A 243 12.77 9.93 3.28
C PHE A 243 12.87 9.28 4.66
N THR A 244 13.03 7.95 4.72
CA THR A 244 13.14 7.25 6.00
C THR A 244 14.58 7.11 6.51
N LYS A 245 15.58 7.14 5.62
CA LYS A 245 16.99 6.91 5.97
C LYS A 245 17.94 8.05 5.63
N VAL A 246 17.70 8.81 4.56
CA VAL A 246 18.62 9.87 4.11
C VAL A 246 18.18 11.24 4.64
N TYR A 247 16.98 11.67 4.27
CA TYR A 247 16.40 12.96 4.64
C TYR A 247 15.42 12.79 5.79
N VAL A 248 15.96 12.44 6.96
CA VAL A 248 15.15 12.21 8.17
C VAL A 248 14.76 13.55 8.78
N ILE A 249 13.55 14.01 8.45
CA ILE A 249 12.99 15.26 8.99
C ILE A 249 12.43 15.07 10.41
N SER A 250 11.98 13.85 10.76
CA SER A 250 11.34 13.51 12.05
C SER A 250 12.30 12.86 13.06
N LYS A 251 12.31 13.36 14.31
CA LYS A 251 13.13 12.83 15.43
C LYS A 251 12.60 11.52 16.05
N LYS A 252 11.57 10.87 15.47
CA LYS A 252 11.06 9.59 15.99
C LYS A 252 12.11 8.47 15.91
N LYS A 253 12.10 7.59 16.92
CA LYS A 253 13.21 6.67 17.25
C LYS A 253 13.35 5.45 16.32
N SER A 254 12.28 4.96 15.69
CA SER A 254 12.34 3.75 14.84
C SER A 254 11.98 4.03 13.38
N LEU A 255 12.59 3.26 12.46
CA LEU A 255 12.32 3.33 11.01
C LEU A 255 10.85 3.05 10.67
N ASN A 256 10.21 2.14 11.41
CA ASN A 256 8.81 1.78 11.18
C ASN A 256 7.87 2.93 11.54
N ASP A 257 8.17 3.67 12.63
CA ASP A 257 7.34 4.80 13.05
C ASP A 257 7.41 5.96 12.05
N ARG A 258 8.58 6.18 11.45
CA ARG A 258 8.79 7.18 10.39
C ARG A 258 8.04 6.81 9.12
N LYS A 259 8.10 5.53 8.73
CA LYS A 259 7.39 5.04 7.55
C LYS A 259 5.88 5.20 7.73
N ASP A 260 5.34 4.75 8.86
CA ASP A 260 3.91 4.87 9.15
C ASP A 260 3.44 6.33 9.18
N GLU A 261 4.26 7.24 9.73
CA GLU A 261 3.99 8.69 9.71
C GLU A 261 3.88 9.26 8.29
N LEU A 262 4.76 8.82 7.38
CA LEU A 262 4.79 9.32 6.01
C LEU A 262 3.76 8.65 5.09
N THR A 263 3.26 7.45 5.42
CA THR A 263 2.30 6.71 4.59
C THR A 263 0.85 6.79 5.03
N LYS A 264 0.56 6.96 6.33
CA LYS A 264 -0.81 6.84 6.87
C LYS A 264 -1.49 8.18 7.12
N VAL A 265 -0.72 9.27 7.09
CA VAL A 265 -1.20 10.61 7.40
C VAL A 265 -0.56 11.57 6.42
N ARG A 266 -1.41 12.31 5.69
CA ARG A 266 -0.96 13.35 4.78
C ARG A 266 -0.15 14.40 5.54
N GLN A 267 1.06 14.65 5.05
CA GLN A 267 1.91 15.71 5.60
C GLN A 267 1.41 17.09 5.12
N PRO A 268 1.68 18.16 5.88
CA PRO A 268 1.42 19.52 5.42
C PRO A 268 2.16 19.84 4.12
N ASP A 269 1.59 20.71 3.27
CA ASP A 269 2.13 21.00 1.93
C ASP A 269 3.59 21.46 1.96
N HIS A 270 4.00 22.25 2.95
CA HIS A 270 5.40 22.70 3.08
C HIS A 270 6.39 21.55 3.32
N ILE A 271 5.97 20.49 4.03
CA ILE A 271 6.77 19.27 4.24
C ILE A 271 6.80 18.43 2.96
N LEU A 272 5.66 18.34 2.25
CA LEU A 272 5.60 17.67 0.94
C LEU A 272 6.51 18.36 -0.09
N ASP A 273 6.57 19.69 -0.07
CA ASP A 273 7.48 20.48 -0.90
C ASP A 273 8.95 20.24 -0.54
N GLU A 274 9.29 20.18 0.75
CA GLU A 274 10.65 19.85 1.19
C GLU A 274 11.07 18.45 0.72
N HIS A 275 10.19 17.45 0.86
CA HIS A 275 10.43 16.09 0.36
C HIS A 275 10.61 16.04 -1.16
N TYR A 276 9.78 16.78 -1.90
CA TYR A 276 9.91 16.90 -3.36
C TYR A 276 11.26 17.52 -3.76
N GLN A 277 11.67 18.62 -3.12
CA GLN A 277 12.96 19.25 -3.40
C GLN A 277 14.14 18.33 -3.05
N ASN A 278 14.07 17.62 -1.91
CA ASN A 278 15.07 16.64 -1.52
C ASN A 278 15.20 15.49 -2.53
N ALA A 279 14.08 15.02 -3.09
CA ALA A 279 14.08 14.01 -4.15
C ALA A 279 14.71 14.56 -5.44
N CYS A 280 14.35 15.79 -5.85
CA CYS A 280 14.94 16.45 -7.01
C CYS A 280 16.47 16.63 -6.88
N ASP A 281 16.96 17.12 -5.73
CA ASP A 281 18.40 17.26 -5.46
C ASP A 281 19.12 15.91 -5.48
N TYR A 282 18.52 14.89 -4.86
CA TYR A 282 19.08 13.53 -4.87
C TYR A 282 19.25 12.98 -6.30
N PHE A 283 18.18 13.00 -7.10
CA PHE A 283 18.23 12.44 -8.45
C PHE A 283 19.12 13.26 -9.40
N LYS A 284 19.20 14.58 -9.18
CA LYS A 284 20.17 15.43 -9.89
C LYS A 284 21.60 15.02 -9.57
N ARG A 285 21.97 14.91 -8.29
CA ARG A 285 23.32 14.47 -7.88
C ARG A 285 23.64 13.06 -8.37
N LEU A 286 22.67 12.16 -8.35
CA LEU A 286 22.83 10.80 -8.88
C LEU A 286 23.13 10.84 -10.38
N THR A 287 22.38 11.65 -11.12
CA THR A 287 22.59 11.86 -12.56
C THR A 287 23.97 12.45 -12.82
N ASP A 288 24.35 13.51 -12.10
CA ASP A 288 25.66 14.16 -12.23
C ASP A 288 26.83 13.21 -11.91
N SER A 289 26.60 12.18 -11.11
CA SER A 289 27.62 11.20 -10.72
C SER A 289 27.88 10.12 -11.77
N PHE A 290 26.96 9.88 -12.71
CA PHE A 290 27.04 8.77 -13.65
C PHE A 290 26.70 9.16 -15.08
N LEU A 291 27.68 9.09 -15.98
CA LEU A 291 27.52 9.40 -17.41
C LEU A 291 26.30 8.72 -18.07
N PRO A 292 26.01 7.42 -17.82
CA PRO A 292 24.82 6.79 -18.40
C PRO A 292 23.50 7.50 -18.07
N LEU A 293 23.37 8.04 -16.85
CA LEU A 293 22.17 8.77 -16.43
C LEU A 293 22.13 10.18 -17.03
N GLN A 294 23.28 10.86 -17.14
CA GLN A 294 23.37 12.16 -17.82
C GLN A 294 22.93 12.05 -19.28
N GLU A 295 23.40 11.02 -19.99
CA GLU A 295 22.97 10.75 -21.37
C GLU A 295 21.45 10.55 -21.45
N PHE A 296 20.85 9.85 -20.48
CA PHE A 296 19.41 9.60 -20.46
C PHE A 296 18.61 10.88 -20.26
N VAL A 297 18.97 11.71 -19.28
CA VAL A 297 18.25 12.95 -18.97
C VAL A 297 18.36 13.97 -20.09
N ASN A 298 19.50 14.04 -20.77
CA ASN A 298 19.74 15.00 -21.85
C ASN A 298 19.25 14.51 -23.23
N ALA A 299 18.84 13.25 -23.34
CA ALA A 299 18.37 12.71 -24.62
C ALA A 299 16.98 13.24 -24.98
N SER A 300 16.83 13.63 -26.26
CA SER A 300 15.53 13.92 -26.88
C SER A 300 14.78 12.64 -27.26
N ASP A 301 15.51 11.55 -27.57
CA ASP A 301 14.95 10.21 -27.73
C ASP A 301 15.59 9.27 -26.68
N ASN A 302 14.80 8.96 -25.66
CA ASN A 302 15.21 8.11 -24.56
C ASN A 302 15.49 6.67 -25.02
N SER A 303 14.87 6.24 -26.12
CA SER A 303 14.94 4.87 -26.56
C SER A 303 16.34 4.44 -26.97
N THR A 304 17.07 5.36 -27.60
CA THR A 304 18.45 5.16 -28.02
C THR A 304 19.36 4.94 -26.81
N VAL A 305 19.22 5.74 -25.75
CA VAL A 305 20.04 5.62 -24.54
C VAL A 305 19.67 4.38 -23.74
N VAL A 306 18.39 4.08 -23.58
CA VAL A 306 17.96 2.88 -22.86
C VAL A 306 18.39 1.62 -23.59
N LYS A 307 18.32 1.53 -24.92
CA LYS A 307 18.86 0.38 -25.68
C LYS A 307 20.37 0.21 -25.48
N LYS A 308 21.11 1.32 -25.37
CA LYS A 308 22.57 1.31 -25.11
C LYS A 308 22.89 0.74 -23.71
N TYR A 309 22.11 1.06 -22.69
CA TYR A 309 22.40 0.68 -21.29
C TYR A 309 21.51 -0.43 -20.71
N ARG A 310 20.46 -0.86 -21.45
CA ARG A 310 19.58 -1.98 -21.13
C ARG A 310 19.33 -2.81 -22.36
N HIS A 311 20.06 -3.91 -22.47
CA HIS A 311 19.91 -4.89 -23.54
C HIS A 311 20.01 -6.32 -22.99
N SER A 312 19.74 -7.33 -23.84
CA SER A 312 19.78 -8.74 -23.47
C SER A 312 21.16 -9.16 -22.97
N GLU A 313 22.23 -8.62 -23.53
CA GLU A 313 23.60 -8.96 -23.12
C GLU A 313 24.05 -8.30 -21.81
N GLY A 314 23.22 -7.47 -21.17
CA GLY A 314 23.55 -6.76 -19.93
C GLY A 314 23.36 -5.25 -20.04
N GLY A 315 24.44 -4.50 -19.83
CA GLY A 315 24.45 -3.03 -19.80
C GLY A 315 24.66 -2.48 -18.38
N SER A 316 24.13 -1.28 -18.12
CA SER A 316 24.33 -0.61 -16.84
C SER A 316 23.37 -1.10 -15.76
N VAL A 317 23.90 -1.33 -14.57
CA VAL A 317 23.14 -1.65 -13.35
C VAL A 317 22.14 -0.53 -13.02
N LEU A 318 22.48 0.72 -13.36
CA LEU A 318 21.63 1.90 -13.11
C LEU A 318 20.37 1.93 -13.99
N PHE A 319 20.34 1.15 -15.07
CA PHE A 319 19.16 0.99 -15.93
C PHE A 319 18.35 -0.26 -15.56
N ARG A 320 18.56 -0.77 -14.34
CA ARG A 320 17.76 -1.85 -13.74
C ARG A 320 17.17 -1.35 -12.41
N PRO A 321 15.87 -1.60 -12.14
CA PRO A 321 15.22 -1.21 -10.88
C PRO A 321 16.02 -1.61 -9.63
N ILE A 322 16.47 -2.88 -9.57
CA ILE A 322 17.30 -3.40 -8.47
C ILE A 322 18.62 -2.66 -8.29
N GLY A 323 19.23 -2.17 -9.37
CA GLY A 323 20.49 -1.44 -9.30
C GLY A 323 20.33 -0.05 -8.69
N LEU A 324 19.28 0.68 -9.09
CA LEU A 324 18.92 1.95 -8.47
C LEU A 324 18.63 1.77 -6.97
N GLN A 325 17.95 0.68 -6.58
CA GLN A 325 17.71 0.38 -5.18
C GLN A 325 19.01 0.11 -4.41
N ILE A 326 19.92 -0.70 -4.98
CA ILE A 326 21.23 -0.99 -4.35
C ILE A 326 22.02 0.31 -4.13
N VAL A 327 22.13 1.17 -5.15
CA VAL A 327 22.87 2.43 -5.05
C VAL A 327 22.24 3.35 -4.00
N THR A 328 20.91 3.45 -3.95
CA THR A 328 20.20 4.27 -2.96
C THR A 328 20.39 3.71 -1.54
N GLU A 329 20.39 2.39 -1.36
CA GLU A 329 20.70 1.74 -0.07
C GLU A 329 22.15 2.01 0.39
N ILE A 330 23.11 1.99 -0.53
CA ILE A 330 24.52 2.32 -0.23
C ILE A 330 24.63 3.78 0.19
N ILE A 331 24.02 4.72 -0.54
CA ILE A 331 24.02 6.14 -0.17
C ILE A 331 23.42 6.33 1.21
N ALA A 332 22.31 5.64 1.52
CA ALA A 332 21.69 5.71 2.84
C ALA A 332 22.63 5.23 3.96
N GLU A 333 23.39 4.15 3.74
CA GLU A 333 24.37 3.66 4.71
C GLU A 333 25.56 4.61 4.87
N LEU A 334 26.04 5.21 3.77
CA LEU A 334 27.14 6.19 3.82
C LEU A 334 26.72 7.51 4.48
N ALA A 335 25.47 7.95 4.24
CA ALA A 335 24.93 9.20 4.77
C ALA A 335 24.83 9.22 6.31
N GLU A 336 24.91 8.07 6.97
CA GLU A 336 25.03 8.00 8.44
C GLU A 336 26.37 8.56 8.94
N LYS A 337 27.41 8.57 8.09
CA LYS A 337 28.78 8.92 8.46
C LYS A 337 29.35 10.11 7.68
N TYR A 338 28.82 10.37 6.49
CA TYR A 338 29.38 11.34 5.54
C TYR A 338 28.31 12.30 5.02
N PRO A 339 28.69 13.55 4.66
CA PRO A 339 27.78 14.44 3.96
C PRO A 339 27.46 13.89 2.57
N LEU A 340 26.23 14.14 2.10
CA LEU A 340 25.76 13.60 0.81
C LEU A 340 26.70 13.87 -0.36
N SER A 341 27.30 15.06 -0.43
CA SER A 341 28.27 15.40 -1.48
C SER A 341 29.48 14.46 -1.53
N GLU A 342 29.90 13.92 -0.39
CA GLU A 342 30.99 12.94 -0.32
C GLU A 342 30.49 11.54 -0.66
N CYS A 343 29.29 11.15 -0.21
CA CYS A 343 28.66 9.89 -0.61
C CYS A 343 28.58 9.76 -2.14
N PHE A 344 28.16 10.82 -2.84
CA PHE A 344 28.09 10.83 -4.31
C PHE A 344 29.45 10.70 -4.98
N LYS A 345 30.52 11.28 -4.41
CA LYS A 345 31.90 11.10 -4.89
C LYS A 345 32.43 9.69 -4.66
N MET A 346 32.00 9.01 -3.59
CA MET A 346 32.38 7.63 -3.33
C MET A 346 31.69 6.68 -4.32
N ILE A 347 30.36 6.78 -4.47
CA ILE A 347 29.62 5.88 -5.37
C ILE A 347 29.98 6.07 -6.85
N SER A 348 30.42 7.25 -7.28
CA SER A 348 30.80 7.51 -8.67
C SER A 348 32.02 6.68 -9.12
N LYS A 349 32.77 6.09 -8.17
CA LYS A 349 33.88 5.18 -8.44
C LYS A 349 33.46 3.72 -8.60
N LEU A 350 32.21 3.38 -8.28
CA LEU A 350 31.71 2.01 -8.41
C LEU A 350 31.56 1.62 -9.89
N PRO A 351 31.86 0.36 -10.26
CA PRO A 351 31.58 -0.12 -11.60
C PRO A 351 30.08 -0.10 -11.87
N THR A 352 29.68 0.09 -13.13
CA THR A 352 28.26 0.06 -13.51
C THR A 352 27.89 -1.07 -14.47
N ASP A 353 28.87 -1.75 -15.07
CA ASP A 353 28.63 -2.81 -16.05
C ASP A 353 28.19 -4.13 -15.37
N LEU A 354 26.94 -4.53 -15.62
CA LEU A 354 26.33 -5.75 -15.06
C LEU A 354 27.06 -7.05 -15.43
N THR A 355 27.81 -7.05 -16.53
CA THR A 355 28.53 -8.23 -17.01
C THR A 355 29.87 -8.43 -16.31
N GLN A 356 30.29 -7.47 -15.49
CA GLN A 356 31.56 -7.47 -14.78
C GLN A 356 31.39 -7.74 -13.27
N THR A 357 32.51 -7.97 -12.60
CA THR A 357 32.57 -8.01 -11.12
C THR A 357 32.18 -6.65 -10.55
N PRO A 358 31.33 -6.55 -9.50
CA PRO A 358 30.82 -7.64 -8.67
C PRO A 358 29.42 -8.16 -9.05
N TYR A 359 28.89 -7.79 -10.21
CA TYR A 359 27.50 -8.05 -10.56
C TYR A 359 27.26 -9.40 -11.23
N ASN A 360 28.19 -9.82 -12.08
CA ASN A 360 28.10 -11.07 -12.83
C ASN A 360 28.06 -12.29 -11.89
N GLY A 361 27.06 -13.15 -12.06
CA GLY A 361 26.78 -14.29 -11.17
C GLY A 361 26.18 -13.90 -9.82
N VAL A 362 26.07 -12.62 -9.48
CA VAL A 362 25.49 -12.15 -8.21
C VAL A 362 24.07 -11.63 -8.42
N ILE A 363 23.94 -10.53 -9.18
CA ILE A 363 22.64 -9.95 -9.54
C ILE A 363 22.33 -10.08 -11.03
N TRP A 364 23.27 -10.58 -11.83
CA TRP A 364 23.12 -10.87 -13.25
C TRP A 364 23.46 -12.32 -13.52
N HIS A 365 22.57 -13.05 -14.20
CA HIS A 365 22.86 -14.43 -14.61
C HIS A 365 23.65 -14.42 -15.92
N PRO A 366 24.89 -14.96 -15.96
CA PRO A 366 25.74 -14.90 -17.17
C PRO A 366 25.14 -15.64 -18.37
N THR A 367 24.60 -16.85 -18.14
CA THR A 367 24.04 -17.70 -19.21
C THR A 367 22.59 -17.35 -19.57
N GLN A 368 21.71 -17.21 -18.57
CA GLN A 368 20.28 -16.93 -18.80
C GLN A 368 20.01 -15.46 -19.13
N LYS A 369 21.00 -14.57 -18.97
CA LYS A 369 20.93 -13.16 -19.34
C LYS A 369 19.73 -12.42 -18.72
N ASN A 370 19.50 -12.69 -17.43
CA ASN A 370 18.42 -12.12 -16.65
C ASN A 370 18.91 -11.65 -15.26
N MET A 371 18.07 -10.88 -14.57
CA MET A 371 18.40 -10.37 -13.23
C MET A 371 18.15 -11.43 -12.15
N LEU A 372 19.10 -11.60 -11.24
CA LEU A 372 19.02 -12.46 -10.06
C LEU A 372 18.61 -11.64 -8.84
N ILE A 373 17.30 -11.48 -8.63
CA ILE A 373 16.76 -10.61 -7.57
C ILE A 373 17.24 -11.03 -6.16
N LYS A 374 17.39 -12.33 -5.92
CA LYS A 374 17.87 -12.89 -4.65
C LYS A 374 19.30 -12.43 -4.28
N GLY A 375 20.10 -12.02 -5.26
CA GLY A 375 21.46 -11.53 -5.05
C GLY A 375 21.57 -10.09 -4.55
N LYS A 376 20.46 -9.34 -4.44
CA LYS A 376 20.46 -7.91 -4.11
C LYS A 376 21.33 -7.57 -2.90
N THR A 377 21.09 -8.22 -1.76
CA THR A 377 21.81 -7.95 -0.50
C THR A 377 23.31 -8.22 -0.65
N ARG A 378 23.66 -9.32 -1.33
CA ARG A 378 25.06 -9.67 -1.60
C ARG A 378 25.73 -8.64 -2.50
N GLY A 379 25.07 -8.24 -3.58
CA GLY A 379 25.56 -7.19 -4.49
C GLY A 379 25.80 -5.87 -3.75
N ARG A 380 24.87 -5.45 -2.87
CA ARG A 380 25.05 -4.28 -2.01
C ARG A 380 26.28 -4.41 -1.11
N ASN A 381 26.42 -5.53 -0.40
CA ASN A 381 27.53 -5.75 0.52
C ASN A 381 28.89 -5.79 -0.20
N LEU A 382 28.96 -6.37 -1.40
CA LEU A 382 30.17 -6.36 -2.22
C LEU A 382 30.56 -4.93 -2.64
N LEU A 383 29.60 -4.09 -3.04
CA LEU A 383 29.89 -2.69 -3.36
C LEU A 383 30.31 -1.88 -2.12
N LEU A 384 29.69 -2.10 -0.96
CA LEU A 384 30.14 -1.50 0.30
C LEU A 384 31.56 -1.94 0.66
N TYR A 385 31.91 -3.20 0.39
CA TYR A 385 33.27 -3.70 0.58
C TYR A 385 34.26 -2.98 -0.37
N MET A 386 33.88 -2.78 -1.63
CA MET A 386 34.69 -2.02 -2.60
C MET A 386 34.92 -0.57 -2.16
N LEU A 387 33.97 0.02 -1.43
CA LEU A 387 34.11 1.37 -0.86
C LEU A 387 34.77 1.39 0.53
N ASN A 388 35.26 0.25 1.03
CA ASN A 388 35.84 0.13 2.37
C ASN A 388 34.87 0.48 3.52
N HIS A 389 33.57 0.29 3.31
CA HIS A 389 32.51 0.62 4.26
C HIS A 389 31.67 -0.60 4.70
N PHE A 390 31.98 -1.80 4.21
CA PHE A 390 31.34 -3.02 4.70
C PHE A 390 31.72 -3.31 6.16
N SER A 391 30.72 -3.42 7.03
CA SER A 391 30.91 -3.64 8.48
C SER A 391 30.76 -5.10 8.91
N GLY A 392 30.54 -6.03 7.98
CA GLY A 392 30.38 -7.45 8.28
C GLY A 392 31.68 -8.25 8.20
N ASP A 393 31.54 -9.56 8.31
CA ASP A 393 32.65 -10.51 8.16
C ASP A 393 33.02 -10.69 6.69
N ALA A 394 34.27 -10.32 6.34
CA ALA A 394 34.77 -10.39 4.98
C ALA A 394 34.95 -11.83 4.48
N ASP A 395 35.31 -12.78 5.35
CA ASP A 395 35.45 -14.19 4.98
C ASP A 395 34.08 -14.78 4.68
N LYS A 396 33.07 -14.43 5.48
CA LYS A 396 31.68 -14.80 5.19
C LYS A 396 31.17 -14.18 3.90
N LEU A 397 31.49 -12.91 3.63
CA LEU A 397 31.12 -12.25 2.37
C LEU A 397 31.77 -12.94 1.17
N ARG A 398 33.03 -13.36 1.31
CA ARG A 398 33.78 -14.11 0.28
C ARG A 398 33.17 -15.48 0.04
N GLU A 399 32.83 -16.21 1.10
CA GLU A 399 32.14 -17.50 1.01
C GLU A 399 30.79 -17.36 0.28
N ASP A 400 29.98 -16.38 0.67
CA ASP A 400 28.70 -16.10 0.04
C ASP A 400 28.86 -15.69 -1.44
N TYR A 401 29.91 -14.93 -1.76
CA TYR A 401 30.24 -14.54 -3.14
C TYR A 401 30.67 -15.74 -3.99
N ALA A 402 31.54 -16.60 -3.48
CA ALA A 402 31.99 -17.81 -4.16
C ALA A 402 30.79 -18.74 -4.47
N LYS A 403 29.90 -18.95 -3.49
CA LYS A 403 28.64 -19.70 -3.69
C LYS A 403 27.75 -19.07 -4.76
N ALA A 404 27.70 -17.74 -4.85
CA ALA A 404 26.90 -17.04 -5.86
C ALA A 404 27.32 -17.38 -7.28
N ILE A 405 28.64 -17.35 -7.51
CA ILE A 405 29.24 -17.53 -8.84
C ILE A 405 29.57 -18.99 -9.14
N GLY A 406 29.18 -19.92 -8.26
CA GLY A 406 29.39 -21.36 -8.44
C GLY A 406 30.87 -21.76 -8.39
N SER A 407 31.65 -21.13 -7.50
CA SER A 407 33.09 -21.39 -7.32
C SER A 407 33.41 -21.74 -5.87
N GLU A 408 34.56 -22.39 -5.66
CA GLU A 408 35.11 -22.66 -4.33
C GLU A 408 35.73 -21.40 -3.73
N MET A 409 35.64 -21.24 -2.40
CA MET A 409 36.06 -20.01 -1.69
C MET A 409 37.54 -19.68 -1.91
N GLU A 410 38.40 -20.70 -1.95
CA GLU A 410 39.85 -20.59 -2.13
C GLU A 410 40.23 -19.97 -3.48
N ALA A 411 39.40 -20.19 -4.51
CA ALA A 411 39.64 -19.71 -5.86
C ALA A 411 39.08 -18.29 -6.12
N VAL A 412 38.32 -17.73 -5.18
CA VAL A 412 37.58 -16.47 -5.38
C VAL A 412 38.13 -15.39 -4.46
N GLU A 413 38.60 -14.28 -5.02
CA GLU A 413 38.92 -13.08 -4.26
C GLU A 413 37.74 -12.11 -4.22
N LEU A 414 37.63 -11.33 -3.14
CA LEU A 414 36.67 -10.23 -3.10
C LEU A 414 37.04 -9.14 -4.12
N PRO A 415 36.05 -8.41 -4.66
CA PRO A 415 36.27 -7.33 -5.60
C PRO A 415 37.29 -6.29 -5.09
N LYS A 416 38.11 -5.75 -6.00
CA LYS A 416 39.10 -4.71 -5.67
C LYS A 416 38.42 -3.48 -5.06
N LYS A 417 39.04 -2.92 -4.03
CA LYS A 417 38.60 -1.65 -3.45
C LYS A 417 38.85 -0.50 -4.43
N VAL A 418 37.91 0.43 -4.48
CA VAL A 418 37.93 1.60 -5.37
C VAL A 418 37.95 2.92 -4.60
N PHE A 419 37.83 2.86 -3.28
CA PHE A 419 37.94 4.00 -2.39
C PHE A 419 38.87 3.69 -1.21
#